data_AF-A0A6S7K4M9-F1
#
_entry.id   AF-A0A6S7K4M9-F1
#
_cell.length_a   1.000
_cell.length_b   1.000
_cell.length_c   1.000
_cell.angle_alpha   90.00
_cell.angle_beta   90.00
_cell.angle_gamma   90.00
#
_symmetry.space_group_name_H-M   'P 1'
#
loop_
_entity.id
_entity.type
_entity.pdbx_description
1 polymer ?
#
loop_
_entity_poly.entity_id
_entity_poly.type
_entity_poly.pdbx_seq_one_letter_code
_entity_poly.pdbx_strand_id
1 'polypeptide(L)'
;METIRHAAKTHGGLGWCIYDHKFRYKAAACRTLSWANIDMQLWLRIFTASSTQLREDYSLFSNGPSNKAGAARDGICHSYNRGRPCPLRPNCPYTHRCNRIGCGGNHPGYQCPQSRGENNHNDDHPSQSARSSAKTNRK
;
A
#
# COMPACT_ATOMS: atom_id res chain seq x y z
N MET A 1 -12.30 -10.33 -27.07
CA MET A 1 -12.74 -10.17 -25.67
C MET A 1 -11.54 -9.66 -24.87
N GLU A 2 -11.48 -8.36 -24.58
CA GLU A 2 -10.48 -7.85 -23.63
C GLU A 2 -10.71 -8.49 -22.26
N THR A 3 -9.65 -9.00 -21.65
CA THR A 3 -9.76 -9.68 -20.34
C THR A 3 -10.01 -8.64 -19.24
N ILE A 4 -10.70 -9.03 -18.15
CA ILE A 4 -10.91 -8.20 -16.94
C ILE A 4 -9.59 -7.59 -16.46
N ARG A 5 -8.47 -8.31 -16.63
CA ARG A 5 -7.12 -7.86 -16.30
C ARG A 5 -6.64 -6.68 -17.15
N HIS A 6 -6.97 -6.66 -18.44
CA HIS A 6 -6.66 -5.53 -19.34
C HIS A 6 -7.47 -4.30 -18.94
N ALA A 7 -8.77 -4.47 -18.74
CA ALA A 7 -9.68 -3.41 -18.30
C ALA A 7 -9.26 -2.79 -16.94
N ALA A 8 -8.85 -3.63 -15.99
CA ALA A 8 -8.33 -3.17 -14.70
C ALA A 8 -7.03 -2.37 -14.82
N LYS A 9 -6.13 -2.75 -15.74
CA LYS A 9 -4.88 -2.03 -16.01
C LYS A 9 -5.17 -0.66 -16.64
N THR A 10 -6.08 -0.58 -17.60
CA THR A 10 -6.39 0.65 -18.33
C THR A 10 -7.14 1.67 -17.47
N HIS A 11 -8.07 1.22 -16.63
CA HIS A 11 -8.93 2.09 -15.82
C HIS A 11 -8.52 2.18 -14.35
N GLY A 12 -7.39 1.58 -13.97
CA GLY A 12 -6.90 1.55 -12.59
C GLY A 12 -7.93 0.99 -11.59
N GLY A 13 -8.74 0.01 -12.01
CA GLY A 13 -9.81 -0.57 -11.19
C GLY A 13 -11.08 0.29 -11.05
N LEU A 14 -11.09 1.57 -11.45
CA LEU A 14 -12.28 2.44 -11.37
C LEU A 14 -13.45 1.89 -12.20
N GLY A 15 -13.17 1.46 -13.43
CA GLY A 15 -14.18 0.87 -14.30
C GLY A 15 -14.86 -0.36 -13.66
N TRP A 16 -14.10 -1.21 -12.98
CA TRP A 16 -14.67 -2.36 -12.30
C TRP A 16 -15.59 -1.97 -11.14
N CYS A 17 -15.19 -1.00 -10.31
CA CYS A 17 -16.03 -0.50 -9.22
C CYS A 17 -17.36 0.08 -9.72
N ILE A 18 -17.32 0.87 -10.79
CA ILE A 18 -18.52 1.45 -11.41
C ILE A 18 -19.40 0.34 -11.98
N TYR A 19 -18.80 -0.66 -12.62
CA TYR A 19 -19.52 -1.79 -13.22
C TYR A 19 -20.27 -2.59 -12.14
N ASP A 20 -19.58 -3.04 -11.10
CA ASP A 20 -20.19 -3.82 -10.01
C ASP A 20 -21.33 -3.05 -9.34
N HIS A 21 -21.13 -1.76 -9.05
CA HIS A 21 -22.17 -0.92 -8.44
C HIS A 21 -23.43 -0.82 -9.32
N LYS A 22 -23.27 -0.53 -10.61
CA LYS A 22 -24.41 -0.42 -11.54
C LYS A 22 -25.06 -1.76 -11.82
N PHE A 23 -24.28 -2.84 -11.89
CA PHE A 23 -24.79 -4.19 -12.06
C PHE A 23 -25.66 -4.59 -10.88
N ARG A 24 -25.19 -4.37 -9.65
CA ARG A 24 -25.97 -4.62 -8.42
C ARG A 24 -27.26 -3.83 -8.39
N TYR A 25 -27.24 -2.57 -8.81
CA TYR A 25 -28.44 -1.76 -8.93
C TYR A 25 -29.45 -2.34 -9.94
N LYS A 26 -29.00 -2.77 -11.13
CA LYS A 26 -29.86 -3.45 -12.11
C LYS A 26 -30.38 -4.80 -11.59
N ALA A 27 -29.54 -5.60 -10.94
CA ALA A 27 -29.92 -6.90 -10.39
C ALA A 27 -30.95 -6.77 -9.26
N ALA A 28 -30.86 -5.72 -8.44
CA ALA A 28 -31.83 -5.42 -7.40
C ALA A 28 -33.22 -5.08 -8.00
N ALA A 29 -33.24 -4.36 -9.13
CA ALA A 29 -34.48 -4.04 -9.85
C ALA A 29 -35.01 -5.21 -10.70
N CYS A 30 -34.13 -6.07 -11.23
CA CYS A 30 -34.46 -7.15 -12.16
C CYS A 30 -33.95 -8.50 -11.65
N ARG A 31 -34.85 -9.25 -11.00
CA ARG A 31 -34.51 -10.55 -10.37
C ARG A 31 -34.18 -11.68 -11.37
N THR A 32 -34.49 -11.49 -12.65
CA THR A 32 -34.15 -12.45 -13.72
C THR A 32 -32.74 -12.24 -14.26
N LEU A 33 -32.05 -11.17 -13.84
CA LEU A 33 -30.69 -10.90 -14.26
C LEU A 33 -29.73 -11.94 -13.64
N SER A 34 -29.10 -12.74 -14.50
CA SER A 34 -28.11 -13.71 -14.07
C SER A 34 -26.80 -13.02 -13.68
N TRP A 35 -26.33 -13.30 -12.47
CA TRP A 35 -25.01 -12.85 -11.97
C TRP A 35 -23.84 -13.51 -12.70
N ALA A 36 -24.07 -14.64 -13.38
CA ALA A 36 -23.05 -15.34 -14.15
C ALA A 36 -22.76 -14.67 -15.50
N ASN A 37 -23.66 -13.80 -15.98
CA ASN A 37 -23.56 -13.20 -17.30
C ASN A 37 -23.09 -11.75 -17.22
N ILE A 38 -22.19 -11.38 -18.12
CA ILE A 38 -21.75 -10.00 -18.28
C ILE A 38 -22.87 -9.23 -18.98
N ASP A 39 -23.35 -8.16 -18.34
CA ASP A 39 -24.17 -7.16 -19.02
C ASP A 39 -23.32 -6.40 -20.04
N MET A 40 -23.45 -6.78 -21.32
CA MET A 40 -22.63 -6.24 -22.41
C MET A 40 -22.82 -4.74 -22.64
N GLN A 41 -24.04 -4.21 -22.45
CA GLN A 41 -24.28 -2.77 -22.62
C GLN A 41 -23.58 -1.98 -21.51
N LEU A 42 -23.69 -2.45 -20.26
CA LEU A 42 -23.02 -1.83 -19.13
C LEU A 42 -21.50 -1.95 -19.26
N TRP A 43 -21.01 -3.11 -19.74
CA TRP A 43 -19.60 -3.38 -19.96
C TRP A 43 -19.00 -2.40 -20.96
N LEU A 44 -19.60 -2.29 -22.14
CA LEU A 44 -19.12 -1.38 -23.19
C LEU A 44 -19.12 0.06 -22.70
N ARG A 45 -20.23 0.54 -22.13
CA ARG A 45 -20.34 1.92 -21.62
C ARG A 45 -19.21 2.29 -20.66
N ILE A 46 -18.80 1.35 -19.81
CA ILE A 46 -17.78 1.62 -18.79
C ILE A 46 -16.37 1.45 -19.36
N PHE A 47 -16.11 0.37 -20.08
CA PHE A 47 -14.74 0.04 -20.48
C PHE A 47 -14.28 0.71 -21.79
N THR A 48 -15.19 1.29 -22.58
CA THR A 48 -14.83 2.12 -23.74
C THR A 48 -14.77 3.62 -23.44
N ALA A 49 -15.31 4.07 -22.31
CA ALA A 49 -15.24 5.47 -21.88
C ALA A 49 -13.82 5.83 -21.44
N SER A 50 -13.41 7.09 -21.57
CA SER A 50 -12.13 7.54 -21.03
C SER A 50 -12.16 7.59 -19.49
N SER A 51 -11.02 7.35 -18.84
CA SER A 51 -10.97 7.36 -17.36
C SER A 51 -11.28 8.75 -16.76
N THR A 52 -11.07 9.84 -17.50
CA THR A 52 -11.47 11.20 -17.10
C THR A 52 -12.98 11.35 -17.12
N GLN A 53 -13.62 10.93 -18.22
CA GLN A 53 -15.08 10.96 -18.35
C GLN A 53 -15.77 10.10 -17.28
N LEU A 54 -15.23 8.91 -16.98
CA LEU A 54 -15.76 8.09 -15.89
C LEU A 54 -15.68 8.77 -14.52
N ARG A 55 -14.65 9.58 -14.25
CA ARG A 55 -14.52 10.31 -12.98
C ARG A 55 -15.53 11.46 -12.87
N GLU A 56 -15.84 12.10 -13.99
CA GLU A 56 -16.84 13.17 -14.08
C GLU A 56 -18.26 12.61 -13.91
N ASP A 57 -18.62 11.59 -14.70
CA ASP A 57 -19.94 10.95 -14.69
C ASP A 57 -20.23 10.22 -13.37
N TYR A 58 -19.17 9.72 -12.70
CA TYR A 58 -19.26 8.92 -11.50
C TYR A 58 -18.41 9.48 -10.36
N SER A 59 -18.69 10.74 -10.00
CA SER A 59 -18.03 11.48 -8.92
C SER A 59 -17.99 10.76 -7.57
N LEU A 60 -18.98 9.90 -7.27
CA LEU A 60 -19.00 9.02 -6.09
C LEU A 60 -17.77 8.10 -5.98
N PHE A 61 -17.13 7.78 -7.10
CA PHE A 61 -15.96 6.91 -7.17
C PHE A 61 -14.64 7.69 -7.36
N SER A 62 -14.68 9.02 -7.35
CA SER A 62 -13.50 9.88 -7.49
C SER A 62 -12.48 9.67 -6.35
N ASN A 63 -12.96 9.27 -5.17
CA ASN A 63 -12.16 8.93 -3.99
C ASN A 63 -11.96 7.40 -3.80
N GLY A 64 -12.20 6.59 -4.84
CA GLY A 64 -12.00 5.14 -4.79
C GLY A 64 -10.57 4.73 -4.41
N PRO A 65 -10.32 3.42 -4.14
CA PRO A 65 -9.03 2.92 -3.68
C PRO A 65 -7.91 3.49 -4.53
N SER A 66 -7.10 4.33 -3.90
CA SER A 66 -6.33 5.35 -4.57
C SER A 66 -5.30 4.75 -5.51
N ASN A 67 -5.41 5.01 -6.82
CA ASN A 67 -4.25 4.97 -7.72
C ASN A 67 -3.37 6.19 -7.42
N LYS A 68 -2.78 6.25 -6.23
CA LYS A 68 -1.65 7.15 -5.96
C LYS A 68 -0.39 6.54 -6.57
N ALA A 69 -0.43 6.30 -7.88
CA ALA A 69 0.77 6.21 -8.69
C ALA A 69 1.23 7.65 -8.93
N GLY A 70 1.92 8.24 -7.94
CA GLY A 70 2.51 9.57 -8.11
C GLY A 70 2.32 10.57 -6.97
N ALA A 71 1.63 10.24 -5.87
CA ALA A 71 1.93 11.00 -4.65
C ALA A 71 3.36 10.66 -4.26
N ALA A 72 4.20 11.70 -4.14
CA ALA A 72 5.50 11.60 -3.49
C ALA A 72 5.35 10.63 -2.31
N ARG A 73 6.12 9.53 -2.33
CA ARG A 73 6.02 8.53 -1.28
C ARG A 73 6.66 9.14 -0.03
N ASP A 74 5.91 10.00 0.66
CA ASP A 74 6.22 10.56 1.98
C ASP A 74 6.21 9.49 3.09
N GLY A 75 6.24 8.20 2.69
CA GLY A 75 6.38 7.07 3.56
C GLY A 75 7.83 6.85 3.98
N ILE A 76 7.96 6.31 5.18
CA ILE A 76 9.25 5.94 5.76
C ILE A 76 9.58 4.49 5.37
N CYS A 77 10.83 4.20 5.05
CA CYS A 77 11.27 2.84 4.72
C CYS A 77 11.25 1.94 5.98
N HIS A 78 10.32 0.99 6.03
CA HIS A 78 10.23 0.06 7.16
C HIS A 78 11.37 -0.97 7.20
N SER A 79 11.91 -1.41 6.05
CA SER A 79 13.06 -2.33 6.01
C SER A 79 14.28 -1.71 6.67
N TYR A 80 14.57 -0.45 6.33
CA TYR A 80 15.60 0.37 6.99
C TYR A 80 15.35 0.44 8.51
N ASN A 81 14.14 0.79 8.94
CA ASN A 81 13.81 0.93 10.37
C ASN A 81 13.79 -0.38 11.16
N ARG A 82 13.71 -1.54 10.50
CA ARG A 82 13.73 -2.88 11.13
C ARG A 82 15.12 -3.54 11.14
N GLY A 83 16.17 -2.84 10.68
CA GLY A 83 17.53 -3.39 10.65
C GLY A 83 17.76 -4.45 9.58
N ARG A 84 16.90 -4.50 8.57
CA ARG A 84 17.09 -5.36 7.40
C ARG A 84 17.70 -4.55 6.25
N PRO A 85 18.55 -5.14 5.39
CA PRO A 85 18.99 -4.48 4.17
C PRO A 85 17.78 -4.00 3.36
N CYS A 86 17.78 -2.73 2.93
CA CYS A 86 16.72 -2.21 2.07
C CYS A 86 16.89 -2.82 0.66
N PRO A 87 15.92 -3.61 0.17
CA PRO A 87 16.06 -4.32 -1.11
C PRO A 87 16.02 -3.37 -2.31
N LEU A 88 15.55 -2.13 -2.11
CA LEU A 88 15.40 -1.12 -3.16
C LEU A 88 16.57 -0.13 -3.20
N ARG A 89 17.64 -0.35 -2.42
CA ARG A 89 18.82 0.52 -2.43
C ARG A 89 19.59 0.37 -3.75
N PRO A 90 20.13 1.45 -4.36
CA PRO A 90 20.16 2.85 -3.88
C PRO A 90 18.86 3.64 -4.12
N ASN A 91 18.00 3.20 -5.04
CA ASN A 91 16.83 3.95 -5.50
C ASN A 91 15.56 3.64 -4.68
N CYS A 92 15.67 3.66 -3.35
CA CYS A 92 14.52 3.41 -2.51
C CYS A 92 13.54 4.59 -2.62
N PRO A 93 12.27 4.37 -3.00
CA PRO A 93 11.30 5.47 -3.12
C PRO A 93 10.82 5.99 -1.76
N TYR A 94 11.19 5.33 -0.66
CA TYR A 94 10.80 5.69 0.70
C TYR A 94 11.97 6.34 1.44
N THR A 95 11.65 7.29 2.33
CA THR A 95 12.68 8.01 3.09
C THR A 95 13.35 7.10 4.13
N HIS A 96 14.69 7.08 4.13
CA HIS A 96 15.50 6.38 5.14
C HIS A 96 15.72 7.31 6.35
N ARG A 97 14.66 7.53 7.12
CA ARG A 97 14.68 8.28 8.38
C ARG A 97 14.10 7.45 9.52
N CYS A 98 14.43 7.82 10.76
CA CYS A 98 13.88 7.20 11.95
C CYS A 98 12.35 7.35 11.98
N ASN A 99 11.63 6.25 12.22
CA ASN A 99 10.18 6.24 12.34
C ASN A 99 9.66 6.44 13.78
N ARG A 100 10.54 6.69 14.76
CA ARG A 100 10.13 7.00 16.13
C ARG A 100 9.54 8.41 16.21
N ILE A 101 8.44 8.54 16.94
CA ILE A 101 7.73 9.79 17.16
C ILE A 101 8.69 10.79 17.82
N GLY A 102 8.75 12.02 17.31
CA GLY A 102 9.64 13.06 17.83
C GLY A 102 11.13 12.90 17.51
N CYS A 103 11.52 11.87 16.74
CA CYS A 103 12.91 11.64 16.35
C CYS A 103 13.21 12.16 14.94
N GLY A 104 12.68 11.48 13.92
CA GLY A 104 12.93 11.81 12.51
C GLY A 104 14.40 11.79 12.06
N GLY A 105 15.34 11.35 12.92
CA GLY A 105 16.78 11.42 12.70
C GLY A 105 17.32 10.51 11.60
N ASN A 106 18.58 10.73 11.21
CA ASN A 106 19.30 9.94 10.20
C ASN A 106 19.88 8.64 10.77
N HIS A 107 19.03 7.87 11.42
CA HIS A 107 19.33 6.52 11.90
C HIS A 107 18.06 5.67 11.80
N PRO A 108 18.17 4.34 11.72
CA PRO A 108 17.00 3.48 11.72
C PRO A 108 16.33 3.44 13.09
N GLY A 109 15.04 3.14 13.12
CA GLY A 109 14.22 3.17 14.33
C GLY A 109 14.68 2.23 15.44
N TYR A 110 15.31 1.09 15.10
CA TYR A 110 15.91 0.17 16.08
C TYR A 110 17.18 0.73 16.75
N GLN A 111 17.82 1.76 16.17
CA GLN A 111 18.98 2.45 16.74
C GLN A 111 18.59 3.77 17.41
N CYS A 112 17.30 4.03 17.57
CA CYS A 112 16.85 5.30 18.13
C CYS A 112 17.18 5.40 19.62
N PRO A 113 17.93 6.43 20.06
CA PRO A 113 18.27 6.61 21.47
C PRO A 113 17.05 6.92 22.34
N GLN A 114 15.99 7.51 21.77
CA GLN A 114 14.72 7.77 22.47
C GLN A 114 13.91 6.50 22.75
N SER A 115 14.33 5.32 22.27
CA SER A 115 13.66 4.05 22.58
C SER A 115 13.90 3.55 24.01
N ARG A 116 14.75 4.23 24.80
CA ARG A 116 15.08 3.84 26.19
C ARG A 116 14.22 4.53 27.26
N GLY A 117 13.27 5.37 26.88
CA GLY A 117 12.28 5.93 27.80
C GLY A 117 10.88 5.63 27.28
N GLU A 118 10.00 5.18 28.18
CA GLU A 118 8.57 4.93 27.95
C GLU A 118 8.23 3.63 27.21
N ASN A 119 8.41 2.50 27.91
CA ASN A 119 7.37 1.48 28.11
C ASN A 119 7.89 0.40 29.07
N ASN A 120 7.65 0.60 30.37
CA ASN A 120 7.53 -0.50 31.32
C ASN A 120 6.29 -1.31 30.92
N HIS A 121 6.47 -2.34 30.11
CA HIS A 121 5.63 -3.53 30.15
C HIS A 121 6.57 -4.70 30.38
N ASN A 122 6.51 -5.21 31.61
CA ASN A 122 7.13 -6.45 32.03
C ASN A 122 6.57 -7.57 31.16
N ASP A 123 7.42 -8.18 30.35
CA ASP A 123 7.29 -9.58 29.99
C ASP A 123 8.69 -10.18 30.00
N ASP A 124 8.98 -10.81 31.13
CA ASP A 124 10.08 -11.74 31.32
C ASP A 124 10.10 -12.80 30.20
N HIS A 125 11.15 -12.82 29.40
CA HIS A 125 11.66 -14.08 28.90
C HIS A 125 13.18 -14.03 28.65
N PRO A 126 13.96 -14.94 29.27
CA PRO A 126 15.41 -14.89 29.22
C PRO A 126 15.92 -15.60 27.97
N SER A 127 16.99 -15.08 27.36
CA SER A 127 18.06 -15.89 26.78
C SER A 127 19.32 -15.06 26.53
N GLN A 128 20.26 -15.30 27.44
CA GLN A 128 21.71 -15.18 27.36
C GLN A 128 22.24 -15.50 25.93
N SER A 129 23.29 -14.88 25.39
CA SER A 129 24.64 -14.85 25.96
C SER A 129 25.49 -13.78 25.29
N ALA A 130 26.28 -13.10 26.13
CA ALA A 130 27.43 -12.33 25.74
C ALA A 130 28.58 -13.22 25.24
N ARG A 131 29.45 -12.67 24.39
CA ARG A 131 30.90 -12.84 24.57
C ARG A 131 31.67 -11.73 23.86
N SER A 132 32.28 -10.89 24.70
CA SER A 132 33.29 -9.89 24.38
C SER A 132 34.55 -10.52 23.77
N SER A 133 35.28 -9.76 22.96
CA SER A 133 36.73 -9.91 22.84
C SER A 133 37.37 -8.58 22.46
N ALA A 134 37.87 -7.88 23.48
CA ALA A 134 38.99 -6.97 23.34
C ALA A 134 40.27 -7.79 23.54
N LYS A 135 41.22 -7.69 22.62
CA LYS A 135 42.63 -7.95 22.91
C LYS A 135 43.50 -7.14 21.96
N THR A 136 44.12 -6.13 22.55
CA THR A 136 45.37 -5.48 22.16
C THR A 136 46.41 -6.50 21.69
N ASN A 137 47.19 -6.17 20.67
CA ASN A 137 48.49 -6.79 20.51
C ASN A 137 49.54 -5.79 20.01
N ARG A 138 50.60 -5.67 20.81
CA ARG A 138 51.88 -5.03 20.54
C ARG A 138 52.75 -6.05 19.82
N LYS A 139 53.45 -5.66 18.76
CA LYS A 139 54.88 -5.97 18.60
C LYS A 139 55.50 -4.98 17.64
#